data_AF-A0A5U0RNP2-F1
#
_entry.id   AF-A0A5U0RNP2-F1
#
_cell.length_a   1.000
_cell.length_b   1.000
_cell.length_c   1.000
_cell.angle_alpha   90.00
_cell.angle_beta   90.00
_cell.angle_gamma   90.00
#
_symmetry.space_group_name_H-M   'P 1'
#
loop_
_entity.id
_entity.type
_entity.pdbx_description
1 polymer ?
#
loop_
_entity_poly.entity_id
_entity_poly.type
_entity_poly.pdbx_seq_one_letter_code
_entity_poly.pdbx_strand_id
1 'polypeptide(L)'
;MMEKNSFPISHEHSLTMDYVKAFGMIFVLVGHINNDIFNVYYAYLFHMPLFFFIGGVLYKDTRCITNFTAHVIKKQLPYLIVTYLIIGSIALLINVRYGIHTGDAFSTGLYETVKLAIKSNFHNNKMFLTGWFLFAYIFVSILSVIIIKSIKRVVVSNALLLSVLVAISVLLITVSITYLSPQYILV
;
A
#
# COMPACT_ATOMS: atom_id res chain seq x y z
N MET A 1 -20.61 22.17 24.74
CA MET A 1 -21.86 21.67 24.15
C MET A 1 -21.61 21.40 22.68
N MET A 2 -22.21 20.33 22.16
CA MET A 2 -21.79 19.52 21.00
C MET A 2 -21.57 20.28 19.68
N GLU A 3 -20.48 19.94 18.98
CA GLU A 3 -20.57 19.65 17.55
C GLU A 3 -19.65 18.47 17.20
N LYS A 4 -20.20 17.26 17.38
CA LYS A 4 -19.63 16.03 16.84
C LYS A 4 -20.46 15.65 15.61
N ASN A 5 -20.46 16.50 14.59
CA ASN A 5 -21.05 16.19 13.30
C ASN A 5 -20.08 15.34 12.47
N SER A 6 -19.75 14.15 12.97
CA SER A 6 -19.29 13.08 12.09
C SER A 6 -20.55 12.41 11.57
N PHE A 7 -21.02 12.80 10.39
CA PHE A 7 -22.07 12.06 9.68
C PHE A 7 -21.72 10.57 9.71
N PRO A 8 -22.55 9.70 10.32
CA PRO A 8 -22.33 8.27 10.23
C PRO A 8 -22.37 7.92 8.75
N ILE A 9 -21.33 7.25 8.26
CA ILE A 9 -21.30 6.75 6.89
C ILE A 9 -22.57 5.89 6.74
N SER A 10 -23.44 6.25 5.78
CA SER A 10 -24.65 5.47 5.55
C SER A 10 -24.26 4.03 5.22
N HIS A 11 -25.12 3.07 5.57
CA HIS A 11 -24.84 1.66 5.35
C HIS A 11 -24.46 1.37 3.88
N GLU A 12 -25.17 2.00 2.95
CA GLU A 12 -24.93 1.99 1.49
C GLU A 12 -23.50 2.44 1.12
N HIS A 13 -22.99 3.53 1.71
CA HIS A 13 -21.64 4.01 1.44
C HIS A 13 -20.56 3.06 1.99
N SER A 14 -20.83 2.39 3.12
CA SER A 14 -19.93 1.37 3.65
C SER A 14 -19.87 0.15 2.74
N LEU A 15 -21.03 -0.34 2.29
CA LEU A 15 -21.12 -1.48 1.37
C LEU A 15 -20.42 -1.19 0.04
N THR A 16 -20.65 -0.01 -0.53
CA THR A 16 -19.96 0.43 -1.76
C THR A 16 -18.44 0.38 -1.57
N MET A 17 -17.94 0.89 -0.46
CA MET A 17 -16.50 0.89 -0.15
C MET A 17 -15.94 -0.53 0.00
N ASP A 18 -16.71 -1.45 0.54
CA ASP A 18 -16.31 -2.84 0.69
C ASP A 18 -16.31 -3.60 -0.64
N TYR A 19 -17.29 -3.34 -1.52
CA TYR A 19 -17.28 -3.86 -2.89
C TYR A 19 -16.08 -3.35 -3.69
N VAL A 20 -15.75 -2.06 -3.62
CA VAL A 20 -14.60 -1.51 -4.35
C VAL A 20 -13.30 -2.17 -3.88
N LYS A 21 -13.11 -2.39 -2.58
CA LYS A 21 -11.94 -3.13 -2.07
C LYS A 21 -11.92 -4.58 -2.56
N ALA A 22 -13.06 -5.26 -2.55
CA ALA A 22 -13.17 -6.64 -3.02
C ALA A 22 -12.80 -6.76 -4.51
N PHE A 23 -13.33 -5.87 -5.36
CA PHE A 23 -12.94 -5.79 -6.77
C PHE A 23 -11.45 -5.46 -6.93
N GLY A 24 -10.92 -4.53 -6.12
CA GLY A 24 -9.49 -4.25 -6.08
C GLY A 24 -8.63 -5.48 -5.79
N MET A 25 -9.04 -6.32 -4.84
CA MET A 25 -8.34 -7.57 -4.51
C MET A 25 -8.45 -8.61 -5.65
N ILE A 26 -9.61 -8.70 -6.30
CA ILE A 26 -9.78 -9.56 -7.49
C ILE A 26 -8.82 -9.10 -8.60
N PHE A 27 -8.69 -7.79 -8.82
CA PHE A 27 -7.77 -7.24 -9.83
C PHE A 27 -6.30 -7.51 -9.49
N VAL A 28 -5.91 -7.52 -8.20
CA VAL A 28 -4.57 -7.98 -7.79
C VAL A 28 -4.34 -9.42 -8.24
N LEU A 29 -5.31 -10.32 -7.98
CA LEU A 29 -5.19 -11.73 -8.36
C LEU A 29 -5.11 -11.89 -9.88
N VAL A 30 -6.04 -11.28 -10.61
CA VAL A 30 -6.09 -11.32 -12.09
C VAL A 30 -4.80 -10.77 -12.70
N GLY A 31 -4.25 -9.69 -12.14
CA GLY A 31 -3.00 -9.08 -12.61
C GLY A 31 -1.76 -9.96 -12.44
N HIS A 32 -1.82 -11.02 -11.63
CA HIS A 32 -0.73 -11.99 -11.46
C HIS A 32 -0.94 -13.29 -12.24
N ILE A 33 -2.11 -13.47 -12.89
CA ILE A 33 -2.37 -14.61 -13.76
C ILE A 33 -1.84 -14.26 -15.15
N ASN A 34 -0.66 -14.79 -15.49
CA ASN A 34 -0.02 -14.62 -16.80
C ASN A 34 -0.75 -15.43 -17.89
N ASN A 35 -1.95 -15.00 -18.27
CA ASN A 35 -2.70 -15.53 -19.43
C ASN A 35 -3.07 -14.37 -20.36
N ASP A 36 -2.83 -14.55 -21.67
CA ASP A 36 -3.04 -13.50 -22.69
C ASP A 36 -4.46 -12.91 -22.69
N ILE A 37 -5.46 -13.71 -22.30
CA ILE A 37 -6.87 -13.29 -22.22
C ILE A 37 -7.11 -12.28 -21.08
N PHE A 38 -6.39 -12.40 -19.97
CA PHE A 38 -6.55 -11.54 -18.78
C PHE A 38 -5.52 -10.40 -18.71
N ASN A 39 -4.47 -10.47 -19.53
CA ASN A 39 -3.48 -9.41 -19.69
C ASN A 39 -4.06 -8.12 -20.32
N VAL A 40 -5.25 -8.21 -20.94
CA VAL A 40 -5.94 -7.12 -21.66
C VAL A 40 -6.49 -6.04 -20.73
N TYR A 41 -6.76 -6.33 -19.46
CA TYR A 41 -7.52 -5.39 -18.61
C TYR A 41 -6.72 -4.23 -18.04
N TYR A 42 -5.40 -4.16 -18.28
CA TYR A 42 -4.53 -3.18 -17.62
C TYR A 42 -4.74 -3.14 -16.10
N ALA A 43 -5.25 -4.23 -15.50
CA ALA A 43 -5.59 -4.31 -14.08
C ALA A 43 -4.37 -3.94 -13.24
N TYR A 44 -3.18 -4.32 -13.73
CA TYR A 44 -1.89 -3.97 -13.16
C TYR A 44 -1.67 -2.45 -13.00
N LEU A 45 -2.18 -1.62 -13.92
CA LEU A 45 -1.97 -0.17 -13.93
C LEU A 45 -2.73 0.58 -12.82
N PHE A 46 -3.90 0.08 -12.38
CA PHE A 46 -4.78 0.86 -11.50
C PHE A 46 -5.10 0.20 -10.16
N HIS A 47 -4.92 -1.11 -10.00
CA HIS A 47 -5.32 -1.80 -8.76
C HIS A 47 -4.56 -1.30 -7.51
N MET A 48 -3.23 -1.09 -7.59
CA MET A 48 -2.48 -0.51 -6.47
C MET A 48 -2.83 0.97 -6.23
N PRO A 49 -2.89 1.84 -7.27
CA PRO A 49 -3.41 3.21 -7.12
C PRO A 49 -4.81 3.29 -6.49
N LEU A 50 -5.71 2.35 -6.80
CA LEU A 50 -7.06 2.30 -6.25
C LEU A 50 -7.06 2.21 -4.72
N PHE A 51 -6.19 1.37 -4.13
CA PHE A 51 -6.11 1.25 -2.67
C PHE A 51 -5.57 2.52 -2.00
N PHE A 52 -4.62 3.21 -2.61
CA PHE A 52 -4.15 4.52 -2.13
C PHE A 52 -5.26 5.56 -2.22
N PHE A 53 -6.02 5.56 -3.32
CA PHE A 53 -7.16 6.46 -3.52
C PHE A 53 -8.23 6.25 -2.45
N ILE A 54 -8.63 4.99 -2.20
CA ILE A 54 -9.55 4.63 -1.11
C ILE A 54 -9.02 5.11 0.25
N GLY A 55 -7.73 4.91 0.51
CA GLY A 55 -7.08 5.40 1.73
C GLY A 55 -7.20 6.91 1.90
N GLY A 56 -7.06 7.67 0.81
CA GLY A 56 -7.27 9.12 0.76
C GLY A 56 -8.73 9.53 0.96
N VAL A 57 -9.69 8.84 0.34
CA VAL A 57 -11.13 9.10 0.52
C VAL A 57 -11.57 8.87 1.96
N LEU A 58 -11.02 7.85 2.62
CA LEU A 58 -11.31 7.52 4.02
C LEU A 58 -10.50 8.37 5.02
N TYR A 59 -9.61 9.23 4.54
CA TYR A 59 -8.80 10.10 5.39
C TYR A 59 -9.68 11.08 6.17
N LYS A 60 -9.39 11.22 7.47
CA LYS A 60 -10.04 12.19 8.35
C LYS A 60 -8.99 13.10 8.97
N ASP A 61 -9.10 14.40 8.72
CA ASP A 61 -8.13 15.41 9.18
C ASP A 61 -8.20 15.72 10.69
N THR A 62 -9.09 15.07 11.42
CA THR A 62 -9.29 15.29 12.86
C THR A 62 -8.14 14.77 13.73
N ARG A 63 -7.23 13.96 13.18
CA ARG A 63 -6.12 13.35 13.92
C ARG A 63 -4.84 14.18 13.79
N CYS A 64 -4.10 14.34 14.90
CA CYS A 64 -2.72 14.82 14.87
C CYS A 64 -1.83 13.85 14.09
N ILE A 65 -0.71 14.33 13.53
CA ILE A 65 0.24 13.52 12.74
C ILE A 65 0.69 12.30 13.55
N THR A 66 1.10 12.50 14.79
CA THR A 66 1.56 11.43 15.70
C THR A 66 0.50 10.36 15.92
N ASN A 67 -0.75 10.76 16.21
CA ASN A 67 -1.86 9.85 16.43
C ASN A 67 -2.24 9.08 15.16
N PHE A 68 -2.19 9.74 14.00
CA PHE A 68 -2.44 9.09 12.71
C PHE A 68 -1.34 8.07 12.40
N THR A 69 -0.07 8.46 12.52
CA THR A 69 1.09 7.59 12.30
C THR A 69 1.06 6.37 13.21
N ALA A 70 0.83 6.57 14.51
CA ALA A 70 0.69 5.46 15.47
C ALA A 70 -0.46 4.53 15.09
N HIS A 71 -1.60 5.07 14.63
CA HIS A 71 -2.73 4.27 14.19
C HIS A 71 -2.42 3.43 12.94
N VAL A 72 -1.79 4.03 11.92
CA VAL A 72 -1.40 3.33 10.69
C VAL A 72 -0.39 2.23 11.01
N ILE A 73 0.66 2.53 11.77
CA ILE A 73 1.68 1.55 12.15
C ILE A 73 1.04 0.42 12.96
N LYS A 74 0.26 0.73 14.00
CA LYS A 74 -0.37 -0.29 14.86
C LYS A 74 -1.33 -1.20 14.09
N LYS A 75 -1.97 -0.71 13.03
CA LYS A 75 -2.89 -1.52 12.23
C LYS A 75 -2.15 -2.33 11.15
N GLN A 76 -1.26 -1.68 10.41
CA GLN A 76 -0.72 -2.23 9.17
C GLN A 76 0.57 -3.04 9.39
N LEU A 77 1.41 -2.63 10.35
CA LEU A 77 2.69 -3.31 10.61
C LEU A 77 2.48 -4.73 11.17
N PRO A 78 1.61 -4.97 12.17
CA PRO A 78 1.33 -6.33 12.63
C PRO A 78 0.72 -7.19 11.53
N TYR A 79 -0.17 -6.61 10.70
CA TYR A 79 -0.74 -7.32 9.56
C TYR A 79 0.35 -7.77 8.58
N LEU A 80 1.29 -6.89 8.22
CA LEU A 80 2.44 -7.22 7.38
C LEU A 80 3.28 -8.35 7.98
N ILE A 81 3.63 -8.25 9.27
CA ILE A 81 4.46 -9.25 9.97
C ILE A 81 3.74 -10.60 10.03
N VAL A 82 2.48 -10.63 10.46
CA VAL A 82 1.69 -11.86 10.57
C VAL A 82 1.51 -12.51 9.21
N THR A 83 1.18 -11.74 8.17
CA THR A 83 1.04 -12.28 6.81
C THR A 83 2.37 -12.85 6.31
N TYR A 84 3.49 -12.16 6.56
CA TYR A 84 4.83 -12.64 6.21
C TYR A 84 5.16 -13.97 6.90
N LEU A 85 4.91 -14.07 8.21
CA LEU A 85 5.18 -15.29 8.98
C LEU A 85 4.32 -16.46 8.52
N ILE A 86 3.03 -16.24 8.27
CA ILE A 86 2.10 -17.28 7.81
C ILE A 86 2.50 -17.78 6.42
N ILE A 87 2.66 -16.87 5.44
CA ILE A 87 3.01 -17.25 4.06
C ILE A 87 4.41 -17.85 3.99
N GLY A 88 5.36 -17.31 4.75
CA GLY A 88 6.71 -17.87 4.85
C GLY A 88 6.72 -19.27 5.44
N SER A 89 5.92 -19.53 6.48
CA SER A 89 5.79 -20.85 7.09
C SER A 89 5.15 -21.86 6.13
N ILE A 90 4.11 -21.45 5.40
CA ILE A 90 3.46 -22.27 4.37
C ILE A 90 4.46 -22.62 3.25
N ALA A 91 5.25 -21.65 2.78
CA ALA A 91 6.26 -21.89 1.76
C ALA A 91 7.35 -22.86 2.24
N LEU A 92 7.81 -22.73 3.50
CA LEU A 92 8.75 -23.68 4.11
C LEU A 92 8.15 -25.10 4.16
N LEU A 93 6.90 -25.23 4.61
CA LEU A 93 6.21 -26.52 4.67
C LEU A 93 6.08 -27.17 3.28
N ILE A 94 5.73 -26.38 2.26
CA ILE A 94 5.66 -26.85 0.88
C ILE A 94 7.02 -27.33 0.40
N ASN A 95 8.08 -26.59 0.73
CA ASN A 95 9.44 -26.96 0.37
C ASN A 95 9.86 -28.29 1.01
N VAL A 96 9.69 -28.42 2.32
CA VAL A 96 10.09 -29.64 3.06
C VAL A 96 9.25 -30.84 2.62
N ARG A 97 7.95 -30.66 2.36
CA ARG A 97 7.03 -31.78 2.07
C ARG A 97 7.06 -32.22 0.62
N TYR A 98 7.19 -31.28 -0.32
CA TYR A 98 7.05 -31.53 -1.76
C TYR A 98 8.30 -31.19 -2.58
N GLY A 99 9.36 -30.66 -1.96
CA GLY A 99 10.59 -30.25 -2.65
C GLY A 99 10.44 -29.01 -3.52
N ILE A 100 9.32 -28.28 -3.42
CA ILE A 100 9.04 -27.11 -4.26
C ILE A 100 9.69 -25.88 -3.63
N HIS A 101 10.72 -25.33 -4.29
CA HIS A 101 11.41 -24.12 -3.84
C HIS A 101 10.71 -22.86 -4.38
N THR A 102 10.00 -22.13 -3.51
CA THR A 102 9.35 -20.84 -3.87
C THR A 102 10.17 -19.61 -3.51
N GLY A 103 11.33 -19.79 -2.88
CA GLY A 103 12.25 -18.73 -2.43
C GLY A 103 12.56 -18.82 -0.93
N ASP A 104 13.52 -18.01 -0.47
CA ASP A 104 14.02 -18.02 0.90
C ASP A 104 13.18 -17.09 1.78
N ALA A 105 12.09 -17.62 2.35
CA ALA A 105 11.21 -16.88 3.24
C ALA A 105 11.89 -16.46 4.55
N PHE A 106 12.79 -17.28 5.08
CA PHE A 106 13.50 -17.05 6.33
C PHE A 106 15.00 -17.25 6.12
N SER A 107 15.80 -16.36 6.69
CA SER A 107 17.27 -16.47 6.72
C SER A 107 17.72 -17.08 8.06
N THR A 108 19.03 -17.16 8.28
CA THR A 108 19.65 -17.79 9.47
C THR A 108 19.28 -17.12 10.80
N GLY A 109 18.78 -15.88 10.79
CA GLY A 109 18.31 -15.18 11.97
C GLY A 109 17.26 -14.10 11.66
N LEU A 110 16.63 -13.54 12.71
CA LEU A 110 15.58 -12.54 12.58
C LEU A 110 16.05 -11.27 11.85
N TYR A 111 17.20 -10.74 12.24
CA TYR A 111 17.76 -9.52 11.63
C TYR A 111 18.06 -9.73 10.14
N GLU A 112 18.73 -10.83 9.79
CA GLU A 112 19.05 -11.15 8.39
C GLU A 112 17.78 -11.45 7.58
N THR A 113 16.75 -12.03 8.19
CA THR A 113 15.45 -12.23 7.52
C THR A 113 14.79 -10.89 7.19
N VAL A 114 14.74 -9.95 8.16
CA VAL A 114 14.18 -8.62 7.93
C VAL A 114 14.97 -7.87 6.86
N LYS A 115 16.30 -7.94 6.94
CA LYS A 115 17.20 -7.33 5.95
C LYS A 115 17.01 -7.92 4.56
N LEU A 116 16.88 -9.24 4.44
CA LEU A 116 16.59 -9.94 3.19
C LEU A 116 15.23 -9.52 2.63
N ALA A 117 14.19 -9.49 3.47
CA ALA A 117 12.85 -9.07 3.07
C ALA A 117 12.85 -7.62 2.56
N ILE A 118 13.49 -6.68 3.27
CA ILE A 118 13.54 -5.28 2.82
C ILE A 118 14.37 -5.13 1.55
N LYS A 119 15.56 -5.74 1.48
CA LYS A 119 16.46 -5.64 0.32
C LYS A 119 15.83 -6.24 -0.95
N SER A 120 15.06 -7.30 -0.81
CA SER A 120 14.35 -7.94 -1.92
C SER A 120 12.99 -7.29 -2.23
N ASN A 121 12.64 -6.17 -1.60
CA ASN A 121 11.30 -5.59 -1.68
C ASN A 121 10.20 -6.63 -1.41
N PHE A 122 10.40 -7.52 -0.43
CA PHE A 122 9.48 -8.59 -0.06
C PHE A 122 9.25 -9.65 -1.16
N HIS A 123 10.11 -9.71 -2.19
CA HIS A 123 10.07 -10.73 -3.26
C HIS A 123 11.03 -11.90 -3.03
N ASN A 124 11.65 -12.00 -1.84
CA ASN A 124 12.48 -13.16 -1.47
C ASN A 124 11.69 -14.49 -1.46
N ASN A 125 10.36 -14.44 -1.40
CA ASN A 125 9.48 -15.59 -1.60
C ASN A 125 8.38 -15.25 -2.61
N LYS A 126 8.30 -16.04 -3.69
CA LYS A 126 7.32 -15.87 -4.78
C LYS A 126 5.86 -15.94 -4.32
N MET A 127 5.58 -16.56 -3.16
CA MET A 127 4.23 -16.63 -2.59
C MET A 127 3.79 -15.31 -1.94
N PHE A 128 4.71 -14.37 -1.74
CA PHE A 128 4.45 -13.14 -0.99
C PHE A 128 4.17 -11.94 -1.91
N LEU A 129 3.14 -12.07 -2.75
CA LEU A 129 2.83 -11.14 -3.86
C LEU A 129 2.58 -9.68 -3.42
N THR A 130 1.95 -9.48 -2.25
CA THR A 130 1.45 -8.15 -1.83
C THR A 130 2.30 -7.48 -0.75
N GLY A 131 3.41 -8.09 -0.34
CA GLY A 131 4.23 -7.62 0.78
C GLY A 131 4.78 -6.21 0.60
N TRP A 132 5.33 -5.95 -0.58
CA TRP A 132 5.89 -4.65 -0.96
C TRP A 132 4.83 -3.54 -0.90
N PHE A 133 3.60 -3.85 -1.33
CA PHE A 133 2.50 -2.88 -1.35
C PHE A 133 2.09 -2.49 0.07
N LEU A 134 1.97 -3.44 0.99
CA LEU A 134 1.60 -3.15 2.38
C LEU A 134 2.66 -2.26 3.06
N PHE A 135 3.94 -2.50 2.78
CA PHE A 135 5.04 -1.67 3.25
C PHE A 135 4.99 -0.25 2.65
N ALA A 136 4.82 -0.15 1.33
CA ALA A 136 4.66 1.13 0.63
C ALA A 136 3.43 1.92 1.15
N TYR A 137 2.32 1.22 1.45
CA TYR A 137 1.11 1.82 1.98
C TYR A 137 1.32 2.54 3.31
N ILE A 138 2.12 1.97 4.22
CA ILE A 138 2.47 2.63 5.49
C ILE A 138 3.21 3.93 5.20
N PHE A 139 4.24 3.87 4.35
CA PHE A 139 5.09 5.02 4.04
C PHE A 139 4.30 6.15 3.36
N VAL A 140 3.56 5.83 2.30
CA VAL A 140 2.77 6.80 1.55
C VAL A 140 1.69 7.42 2.43
N SER A 141 0.99 6.62 3.25
CA SER A 141 -0.05 7.14 4.16
C SER A 141 0.51 8.19 5.13
N ILE A 142 1.68 7.93 5.71
CA ILE A 142 2.34 8.87 6.63
C ILE A 142 2.81 10.11 5.87
N LEU A 143 3.48 9.93 4.73
CA LEU A 143 4.00 11.01 3.90
C LEU A 143 2.88 11.95 3.43
N SER A 144 1.76 11.42 2.94
CA SER A 144 0.61 12.20 2.49
C SER A 144 0.05 13.09 3.61
N VAL A 145 -0.06 12.57 4.84
CA VAL A 145 -0.55 13.36 5.98
C VAL A 145 0.42 14.48 6.35
N ILE A 146 1.73 14.21 6.31
CA ILE A 146 2.75 15.24 6.55
C ILE A 146 2.65 16.35 5.51
N ILE A 147 2.53 16.00 4.23
CA ILE A 147 2.39 16.97 3.12
C ILE A 147 1.11 17.80 3.31
N ILE A 148 -0.05 17.16 3.46
CA ILE A 148 -1.34 17.85 3.57
C ILE A 148 -1.34 18.82 4.77
N LYS A 149 -0.88 18.36 5.95
CA LYS A 149 -0.87 19.21 7.15
C LYS A 149 0.19 20.31 7.06
N SER A 150 1.31 20.10 6.37
CA SER A 150 2.31 21.15 6.16
C SER A 150 1.80 22.25 5.23
N ILE A 151 1.12 21.89 4.14
CA ILE A 151 0.54 22.87 3.21
C ILE A 151 -0.61 23.63 3.87
N LYS A 152 -1.46 22.95 4.65
CA LYS A 152 -2.55 23.58 5.40
C LYS A 152 -2.09 24.62 6.43
N ARG A 153 -0.82 24.61 6.86
CA ARG A 153 -0.26 25.68 7.71
C ARG A 153 -0.13 27.00 6.97
N VAL A 154 0.00 26.96 5.64
CA VAL A 154 0.26 28.13 4.79
C VAL A 154 -0.97 28.47 3.95
N VAL A 155 -1.64 27.46 3.40
CA VAL A 155 -2.78 27.61 2.51
C VAL A 155 -4.08 27.29 3.24
N VAL A 156 -4.89 28.32 3.48
CA VAL A 156 -6.18 28.20 4.19
C VAL A 156 -7.33 27.84 3.24
N SER A 157 -7.27 28.28 1.97
CA SER A 157 -8.31 27.99 0.98
C SER A 157 -8.25 26.54 0.49
N ASN A 158 -9.37 25.82 0.58
CA ASN A 158 -9.48 24.43 0.12
C ASN A 158 -9.21 24.27 -1.39
N ALA A 159 -9.63 25.24 -2.21
CA ALA A 159 -9.40 25.20 -3.65
C ALA A 159 -7.91 25.34 -3.99
N LEU A 160 -7.23 26.26 -3.30
CA LEU A 160 -5.78 26.43 -3.44
C LEU A 160 -5.03 25.19 -2.93
N LEU A 161 -5.43 24.63 -1.79
CA LEU A 161 -4.86 23.40 -1.27
C LEU A 161 -4.94 22.26 -2.30
N LEU A 162 -6.12 22.06 -2.90
CA LEU A 162 -6.32 21.04 -3.93
C LEU A 162 -5.39 21.28 -5.13
N SER A 163 -5.32 22.52 -5.63
CA SER A 163 -4.45 22.85 -6.77
C SER A 163 -2.97 22.59 -6.48
N VAL A 164 -2.51 22.92 -5.27
CA VAL A 164 -1.12 22.69 -4.84
C VAL A 164 -0.84 21.20 -4.71
N LEU A 165 -1.78 20.42 -4.13
CA LEU A 165 -1.63 18.97 -4.03
C LEU A 165 -1.55 18.31 -5.41
N VAL A 166 -2.41 18.73 -6.35
CA VAL A 166 -2.37 18.23 -7.74
C VAL A 166 -1.03 18.58 -8.40
N ALA A 167 -0.55 19.82 -8.25
CA ALA A 167 0.74 20.24 -8.79
C ALA A 167 1.91 19.41 -8.22
N ILE A 168 1.91 19.16 -6.90
CA ILE A 168 2.90 18.29 -6.24
C ILE A 168 2.80 16.86 -6.77
N SER A 169 1.60 16.31 -6.94
CA SER A 169 1.42 14.97 -7.49
C SER A 169 1.97 14.85 -8.92
N VAL A 170 1.68 15.82 -9.79
CA VAL A 170 2.21 15.85 -11.17
C VAL A 170 3.73 15.95 -11.18
N LEU A 171 4.31 16.80 -10.31
CA LEU A 171 5.76 16.92 -10.17
C LEU A 171 6.39 15.59 -9.73
N LEU A 172 5.83 14.96 -8.68
CA LEU A 172 6.33 13.67 -8.16
C LEU A 172 6.24 12.56 -9.20
N ILE A 173 5.14 12.50 -9.98
CA ILE A 173 4.99 11.55 -11.09
C ILE A 173 6.07 11.79 -12.15
N THR A 174 6.26 13.05 -12.54
CA THR A 174 7.25 13.41 -13.56
C THR A 174 8.65 13.00 -13.13
N VAL A 175 9.06 13.37 -11.90
CA VAL A 175 10.35 13.00 -11.32
C VAL A 175 10.50 11.47 -11.25
N SER A 176 9.44 10.77 -10.88
CA SER A 176 9.45 9.31 -10.78
C SER A 176 9.69 8.66 -12.13
N ILE A 177 9.03 9.13 -13.18
CA ILE A 177 9.18 8.58 -14.53
C ILE A 177 10.54 8.94 -15.12
N THR A 178 11.00 10.18 -14.97
CA THR A 178 12.22 10.66 -15.66
C THR A 178 13.51 10.23 -14.96
N TYR A 179 13.53 10.17 -13.62
CA TYR A 179 14.77 9.94 -12.87
C TYR A 179 14.79 8.62 -12.10
N LEU A 180 13.67 8.19 -11.52
CA LEU A 180 13.63 6.97 -10.69
C LEU A 180 13.41 5.70 -11.54
N SER A 181 12.49 5.74 -12.51
CA SER A 181 12.19 4.58 -13.36
C SER A 181 13.39 4.03 -14.13
N PRO A 182 14.29 4.86 -14.71
CA PRO A 182 15.45 4.34 -15.43
C PRO A 182 16.44 3.60 -14.52
N GLN A 183 16.56 3.99 -13.25
CA GLN A 183 17.45 3.31 -12.30
C GLN A 183 16.96 1.91 -11.95
N TYR A 184 15.65 1.65 -12.03
CA TYR A 184 15.09 0.33 -11.77
C TYR A 184 15.43 -0.69 -12.88
N ILE A 185 15.68 -0.23 -14.11
CA ILE A 185 16.05 -1.10 -15.24
C ILE A 185 17.54 -1.49 -15.17
N LEU A 186 18.35 -0.73 -14.42
CA LEU A 186 19.80 -0.89 -14.31
C LEU A 186 20.24 -1.77 -13.11
N VAL A 187 19.30 -2.30 -12.32
CA VAL A 187 19.51 -3.17 -11.15
C VAL A 187 18.93 -4.55 -11.44
#